data_AF-A0A4S4KH26-F1
#
_entry.id   AF-A0A4S4KH26-F1
#
_cell.length_a   1.000
_cell.length_b   1.000
_cell.length_c   1.000
_cell.angle_alpha   90.00
_cell.angle_beta   90.00
_cell.angle_gamma   90.00
#
_symmetry.space_group_name_H-M   'P 1'
#
loop_
_entity.id
_entity.type
_entity.pdbx_description
1 polymer ?
#
loop_
_entity_poly.entity_id
_entity_poly.type
_entity_poly.pdbx_seq_one_letter_code
_entity_poly.pdbx_strand_id
1 'polypeptide(L)'
;MGVQDRRDAMEALKGVEAIFFDVFGTVVDWQGGVSQELNRHYEGLLGIDWIAFAREWRAGYFATTRRIAEGGTGSMNVDVVHREILDSMLASPRWEHLGLLWDEEKRRDLTLAWHRLSGWPDSKEGLYAIKKQAIITTLSNGSVKLLVDMVSNWQLITLCELQEA
;
A
#
# COMPACT_ATOMS: atom_id res chain seq x y z
N MET A 1 -7.62 -18.89 -18.77
CA MET A 1 -6.24 -18.91 -19.31
C MET A 1 -6.01 -20.22 -20.03
N GLY A 2 -5.60 -20.18 -21.30
CA GLY A 2 -5.37 -21.36 -22.11
C GLY A 2 -4.10 -22.12 -21.73
N VAL A 3 -3.95 -23.36 -22.23
CA VAL A 3 -2.70 -24.15 -22.07
C VAL A 3 -1.54 -23.49 -22.82
N GLN A 4 -1.82 -22.84 -23.95
CA GLN A 4 -0.83 -22.10 -24.75
C GLN A 4 -0.30 -20.87 -24.00
N ASP A 5 -1.19 -20.05 -23.43
CA ASP A 5 -0.81 -18.86 -22.64
C ASP A 5 0.16 -19.19 -21.50
N ARG A 6 -0.05 -20.32 -20.82
CA ARG A 6 0.84 -20.77 -19.74
C ARG A 6 2.23 -21.15 -20.24
N ARG A 7 2.31 -21.77 -21.42
CA ARG A 7 3.58 -22.20 -22.01
C ARG A 7 4.40 -21.00 -22.47
N ASP A 8 3.74 -20.02 -23.07
CA ASP A 8 4.36 -18.79 -23.55
C ASP A 8 4.86 -17.93 -22.38
N ALA A 9 4.09 -17.85 -21.29
CA ALA A 9 4.51 -17.19 -20.05
C ALA A 9 5.73 -17.86 -19.39
N MET A 10 5.78 -19.21 -19.38
CA MET A 10 6.94 -19.94 -18.85
C MET A 10 8.20 -19.74 -19.69
N GLU A 11 8.08 -19.67 -21.02
CA GLU A 11 9.24 -19.37 -21.87
C GLU A 11 9.70 -17.92 -21.68
N ALA A 12 8.77 -16.97 -21.50
CA ALA A 12 9.11 -15.57 -21.26
C ALA A 12 9.87 -15.32 -19.94
N LEU A 13 9.68 -16.20 -18.95
CA LEU A 13 10.37 -16.12 -17.64
C LEU A 13 11.65 -16.96 -17.58
N LYS A 14 12.04 -17.60 -18.68
CA LYS A 14 13.23 -18.46 -18.72
C LYS A 14 14.50 -17.63 -18.51
N GLY A 15 15.31 -18.05 -17.54
CA GLY A 15 16.55 -17.35 -17.18
C GLY A 15 16.33 -16.10 -16.32
N VAL A 16 15.10 -15.83 -15.87
CA VAL A 16 14.83 -14.78 -14.88
C VAL A 16 15.23 -15.28 -13.50
N GLU A 17 16.17 -14.58 -12.86
CA GLU A 17 16.67 -14.92 -11.53
C GLU A 17 16.01 -14.11 -10.40
N ALA A 18 15.49 -12.92 -10.73
CA ALA A 18 14.86 -12.02 -9.77
C ALA A 18 13.57 -11.40 -10.32
N ILE A 19 12.53 -11.37 -9.47
CA ILE A 19 11.22 -10.79 -9.78
C ILE A 19 10.92 -9.72 -8.75
N PHE A 20 10.64 -8.52 -9.25
CA PHE A 20 10.34 -7.34 -8.45
C PHE A 20 8.83 -7.09 -8.47
N PHE A 21 8.26 -6.89 -7.28
CA PHE A 21 6.84 -6.61 -7.13
C PHE A 21 6.61 -5.16 -6.71
N ASP A 22 5.79 -4.45 -7.47
CA ASP A 22 5.01 -3.37 -6.87
C ASP A 22 4.12 -3.93 -5.75
N VAL A 23 3.80 -3.10 -4.75
CA VAL A 23 3.07 -3.55 -3.55
C VAL A 23 1.63 -3.06 -3.58
N PHE A 24 1.42 -1.76 -3.71
CA PHE A 24 0.12 -1.15 -3.46
C PHE A 24 -0.81 -1.30 -4.68
N GLY A 25 -1.74 -2.24 -4.58
CA GLY A 25 -2.69 -2.59 -5.65
C GLY A 25 -2.29 -3.86 -6.37
N THR A 26 -0.98 -4.11 -6.50
CA THR A 26 -0.45 -5.36 -7.07
C THR A 26 -0.48 -6.51 -6.07
N VAL A 27 0.07 -6.30 -4.87
CA VAL A 27 0.12 -7.32 -3.81
C VAL A 27 -0.96 -7.07 -2.76
N VAL A 28 -1.25 -5.80 -2.45
CA VAL A 28 -2.20 -5.43 -1.38
C VAL A 28 -3.42 -4.66 -1.87
N ASP A 29 -4.57 -4.96 -1.27
CA ASP A 29 -5.82 -4.20 -1.40
C ASP A 29 -5.77 -2.96 -0.51
N TRP A 30 -5.17 -1.89 -1.02
CA TRP A 30 -5.09 -0.63 -0.30
C TRP A 30 -6.46 0.03 -0.10
N GLN A 31 -7.41 -0.14 -1.03
CA GLN A 31 -8.70 0.55 -0.95
C GLN A 31 -9.58 -0.11 0.11
N GLY A 32 -9.71 -1.44 0.05
CA GLY A 32 -10.41 -2.23 1.07
C GLY A 32 -9.73 -2.10 2.42
N GLY A 33 -8.39 -2.21 2.48
CA GLY A 33 -7.64 -2.10 3.73
C GLY A 33 -7.82 -0.76 4.44
N VAL A 34 -7.58 0.37 3.74
CA VAL A 34 -7.75 1.70 4.35
C VAL A 34 -9.20 1.96 4.74
N SER A 35 -10.17 1.61 3.88
CA SER A 35 -11.59 1.83 4.20
C SER A 35 -12.09 0.96 5.37
N GLN A 36 -11.56 -0.26 5.55
CA GLN A 36 -11.86 -1.13 6.69
C GLN A 36 -11.23 -0.63 7.99
N GLU A 37 -9.99 -0.15 7.95
CA GLU A 37 -9.34 0.50 9.09
C GLU A 37 -10.14 1.73 9.55
N LEU A 38 -10.56 2.58 8.61
CA LEU A 38 -11.42 3.73 8.90
C LEU A 38 -12.76 3.27 9.50
N ASN A 39 -13.43 2.27 8.91
CA ASN A 39 -14.67 1.75 9.46
C ASN A 39 -14.51 1.24 10.91
N ARG A 40 -13.46 0.47 11.21
CA ARG A 40 -13.21 -0.07 12.56
C ARG A 40 -13.01 1.02 13.61
N HIS A 41 -12.33 2.11 13.25
CA HIS A 41 -12.09 3.21 14.18
C HIS A 41 -13.30 4.13 14.37
N TYR A 42 -14.34 4.00 13.53
CA TYR A 42 -15.53 4.85 13.54
C TYR A 42 -16.83 4.05 13.47
N GLU A 43 -16.87 2.87 14.11
CA GLU A 43 -18.10 2.11 14.33
C GLU A 43 -19.13 3.01 15.06
N GLY A 44 -19.98 3.71 14.31
CA GLY A 44 -20.94 4.68 14.82
C GLY A 44 -21.13 5.93 13.97
N LEU A 45 -20.17 6.30 13.11
CA LEU A 45 -20.37 7.38 12.14
C LEU A 45 -21.06 6.81 10.88
N LEU A 46 -22.38 6.96 10.83
CA LEU A 46 -23.18 6.56 9.68
C LEU A 46 -23.08 7.59 8.54
N GLY A 47 -23.08 7.10 7.30
CA GLY A 47 -23.19 7.95 6.10
C GLY A 47 -21.87 8.46 5.53
N ILE A 48 -20.72 8.06 6.09
CA ILE A 48 -19.41 8.39 5.54
C ILE A 48 -19.00 7.36 4.50
N ASP A 49 -18.70 7.82 3.29
CA ASP A 49 -18.12 6.99 2.23
C ASP A 49 -16.60 6.86 2.42
N TRP A 50 -16.19 5.86 3.21
CA TRP A 50 -14.78 5.57 3.47
C TRP A 50 -14.02 5.07 2.24
N ILE A 51 -14.71 4.54 1.23
CA ILE A 51 -14.10 4.18 -0.04
C ILE A 51 -13.73 5.45 -0.80
N ALA A 52 -14.62 6.44 -0.85
CA ALA A 52 -14.34 7.74 -1.44
C ALA A 52 -13.21 8.47 -0.70
N PHE A 53 -13.20 8.41 0.64
CA PHE A 53 -12.10 8.95 1.45
C PHE A 53 -10.76 8.31 1.08
N ALA A 54 -10.68 6.97 1.08
CA ALA A 54 -9.45 6.24 0.72
C ALA A 54 -8.98 6.54 -0.71
N ARG A 55 -9.91 6.66 -1.67
CA ARG A 55 -9.60 7.03 -3.06
C ARG A 55 -9.05 8.45 -3.18
N GLU A 56 -9.64 9.41 -2.47
CA GLU A 56 -9.17 10.80 -2.49
C GLU A 56 -7.77 10.91 -1.88
N TRP A 57 -7.52 10.20 -0.77
CA TRP A 57 -6.19 10.13 -0.17
C TRP A 57 -5.16 9.53 -1.13
N ARG A 58 -5.52 8.44 -1.82
CA ARG A 58 -4.65 7.82 -2.82
C ARG A 58 -4.42 8.73 -4.04
N ALA A 59 -5.44 9.48 -4.47
CA ALA A 59 -5.30 10.45 -5.56
C ALA A 59 -4.32 11.57 -5.18
N GLY A 60 -4.40 12.08 -3.94
CA GLY A 60 -3.42 13.04 -3.41
C GLY A 60 -2.00 12.50 -3.45
N TYR A 61 -1.80 11.21 -3.14
CA TYR A 61 -0.48 10.58 -3.23
C TYR A 61 0.07 10.59 -4.65
N PHE A 62 -0.73 10.21 -5.66
CA PHE A 62 -0.31 10.25 -7.06
C PHE A 62 -0.01 11.67 -7.55
N ALA A 63 -0.81 12.65 -7.15
CA ALA A 63 -0.58 14.04 -7.50
C ALA A 63 0.74 14.57 -6.90
N THR A 64 0.98 14.30 -5.61
CA THR A 64 2.20 14.74 -4.91
C THR A 64 3.44 14.08 -5.48
N THR A 65 3.43 12.77 -5.68
CA THR A 65 4.57 12.02 -6.23
C THR A 65 4.88 12.40 -7.66
N ARG A 66 3.87 12.61 -8.51
CA ARG A 66 4.06 13.13 -9.87
C ARG A 66 4.72 14.51 -9.85
N ARG A 67 4.22 15.43 -9.03
CA ARG A 67 4.79 16.78 -8.90
C ARG A 67 6.25 16.75 -8.46
N ILE A 68 6.61 15.88 -7.52
CA ILE A 68 8.01 15.71 -7.08
C ILE A 68 8.86 15.13 -8.21
N ALA A 69 8.35 14.12 -8.94
CA ALA A 69 9.04 13.52 -10.08
C ALA A 69 9.29 14.52 -11.22
N GLU A 70 8.42 15.51 -11.40
CA GLU A 70 8.55 16.61 -12.36
C GLU A 70 9.51 17.73 -11.90
N GLY A 71 10.23 17.54 -10.79
CA GLY A 71 11.22 18.50 -10.26
C GLY A 71 10.69 19.41 -9.15
N GLY A 72 9.47 19.17 -8.65
CA GLY A 72 8.93 19.86 -7.49
C GLY A 72 9.62 19.46 -6.18
N THR A 73 9.44 20.28 -5.14
CA THR A 73 9.95 20.01 -3.79
C THR A 73 8.97 19.17 -2.98
N GLY A 74 9.45 18.29 -2.11
CA GLY A 74 8.58 17.51 -1.21
C GLY A 74 9.36 16.44 -0.47
N SER A 75 8.69 15.79 0.48
CA SER A 75 9.28 14.66 1.21
C SER A 75 9.35 13.42 0.32
N MET A 76 10.47 12.69 0.41
CA MET A 76 10.59 11.34 -0.14
C MET A 76 10.11 10.27 0.84
N ASN A 77 9.80 10.65 2.08
CA ASN A 77 9.22 9.75 3.07
C ASN A 77 7.70 9.66 2.84
N VAL A 78 7.23 8.49 2.42
CA VAL A 78 5.82 8.23 2.12
C VAL A 78 4.88 8.46 3.31
N ASP A 79 5.35 8.26 4.54
CA ASP A 79 4.54 8.45 5.75
C ASP A 79 4.27 9.94 5.96
N VAL A 80 5.29 10.78 5.71
CA VAL A 80 5.15 12.24 5.73
C VAL A 80 4.20 12.70 4.62
N VAL A 81 4.36 12.17 3.41
CA VAL A 81 3.47 12.51 2.27
C VAL A 81 2.02 12.13 2.58
N HIS A 82 1.77 10.92 3.10
CA HIS A 82 0.43 10.50 3.48
C HIS A 82 -0.15 11.39 4.57
N ARG A 83 0.65 11.79 5.56
CA ARG A 83 0.21 12.70 6.62
C ARG A 83 -0.15 14.08 6.10
N GLU A 84 0.67 14.67 5.23
CA GLU A 84 0.40 15.98 4.62
C GLU A 84 -0.89 15.95 3.79
N ILE A 85 -1.13 14.88 3.03
CA ILE A 85 -2.35 14.72 2.25
C ILE A 85 -3.57 14.56 3.18
N LEU A 86 -3.44 13.79 4.26
CA LEU A 86 -4.50 13.63 5.26
C LEU A 86 -4.89 14.99 5.85
N ASP A 87 -3.91 15.78 6.29
CA ASP A 87 -4.16 17.11 6.85
C ASP A 87 -4.81 18.04 5.82
N SER A 88 -4.39 17.98 4.55
CA SER A 88 -5.01 18.75 3.46
C SER A 88 -6.46 18.34 3.20
N MET A 89 -6.76 17.03 3.19
CA MET A 89 -8.11 16.53 3.03
C MET A 89 -9.00 16.99 4.17
N LEU A 90 -8.53 16.88 5.42
CA LEU A 90 -9.26 17.28 6.63
C LEU A 90 -9.44 18.80 6.76
N ALA A 91 -8.71 19.60 5.98
CA ALA A 91 -8.93 21.04 5.87
C ALA A 91 -9.90 21.41 4.72
N SER A 92 -10.31 20.45 3.89
CA SER A 92 -11.24 20.69 2.79
C SER A 92 -12.70 20.72 3.28
N PRO A 93 -13.60 21.47 2.60
CA PRO A 93 -15.03 21.49 2.96
C PRO A 93 -15.70 20.10 2.97
N ARG A 94 -15.13 19.15 2.21
CA ARG A 94 -15.66 17.79 2.13
C ARG A 94 -15.43 17.00 3.41
N TRP A 95 -14.28 17.18 4.06
CA TRP A 95 -13.85 16.36 5.20
C TRP A 95 -13.54 17.17 6.47
N GLU A 96 -13.77 18.48 6.49
CA GLU A 96 -13.53 19.33 7.66
C GLU A 96 -14.25 18.87 8.93
N HIS A 97 -15.44 18.29 8.77
CA HIS A 97 -16.21 17.72 9.86
C HIS A 97 -15.47 16.56 10.56
N LEU A 98 -14.61 15.83 9.85
CA LEU A 98 -13.71 14.82 10.43
C LEU A 98 -12.48 15.46 11.06
N GLY A 99 -11.96 16.53 10.46
CA GLY A 99 -10.83 17.28 10.99
C GLY A 99 -11.06 17.81 12.40
N LEU A 100 -12.31 18.16 12.73
CA LEU A 100 -12.75 18.58 14.06
C LEU A 100 -12.78 17.44 15.09
N LEU A 101 -12.93 16.19 14.64
CA LEU A 101 -13.03 15.01 15.50
C LEU A 101 -11.69 14.32 15.71
N TRP A 102 -10.73 14.53 14.80
CA TRP A 102 -9.46 13.81 14.80
C TRP A 102 -8.34 14.71 15.28
N ASP A 103 -7.92 14.48 16.53
CA ASP A 103 -6.74 15.10 17.11
C ASP A 103 -5.44 14.58 16.48
N GLU A 104 -4.32 15.14 16.94
CA GLU A 104 -3.00 14.81 16.42
C GLU A 104 -2.64 13.33 16.58
N GLU A 105 -2.97 12.74 17.73
CA GLU A 105 -2.71 11.33 18.00
C GLU A 105 -3.48 10.44 17.03
N LYS A 106 -4.77 10.75 16.80
CA LYS A 106 -5.60 10.01 15.86
C LYS A 106 -5.07 10.13 14.44
N ARG A 107 -4.69 11.32 13.99
CA ARG A 107 -4.16 11.53 12.63
C ARG A 107 -2.84 10.78 12.41
N ARG A 108 -1.98 10.72 13.43
CA ARG A 108 -0.76 9.92 13.41
C ARG A 108 -1.07 8.43 13.26
N ASP A 109 -2.00 7.90 14.05
CA ASP A 109 -2.38 6.48 13.95
C ASP A 109 -3.09 6.14 12.63
N LEU A 110 -3.94 7.03 12.12
CA LEU A 110 -4.59 6.87 10.81
C LEU A 110 -3.58 6.85 9.66
N THR A 111 -2.49 7.60 9.76
CA THR A 111 -1.40 7.53 8.78
C THR A 111 -0.78 6.13 8.74
N LEU A 112 -0.76 5.42 9.87
CA LEU A 112 -0.28 4.03 9.95
C LEU A 112 -1.29 3.01 9.42
N ALA A 113 -2.51 3.39 9.02
CA ALA A 113 -3.44 2.49 8.34
C ALA A 113 -2.83 1.89 7.05
N TRP A 114 -1.98 2.68 6.37
CA TRP A 114 -1.21 2.22 5.21
C TRP A 114 -0.20 1.12 5.54
N HIS A 115 0.17 0.90 6.81
CA HIS A 115 1.08 -0.17 7.25
C HIS A 115 0.33 -1.47 7.58
N ARG A 116 -1.00 -1.40 7.75
CA ARG A 116 -1.87 -2.50 8.21
C ARG A 116 -2.72 -3.06 7.08
N LEU A 117 -2.24 -2.92 5.84
CA LEU A 117 -2.97 -3.34 4.65
C LEU A 117 -2.87 -4.84 4.43
N SER A 118 -3.96 -5.36 3.87
CA SER A 118 -4.09 -6.76 3.52
C SER A 118 -3.74 -7.03 2.07
N GLY A 119 -2.96 -8.08 1.83
CA GLY A 119 -2.74 -8.65 0.51
C GLY A 119 -4.02 -9.14 -0.16
N TRP A 120 -3.96 -9.38 -1.46
CA TRP A 120 -5.03 -10.12 -2.14
C TRP A 120 -5.04 -11.59 -1.68
N PRO A 121 -6.19 -12.30 -1.77
CA PRO A 121 -6.29 -13.71 -1.36
C PRO A 121 -5.24 -14.63 -2.01
N ASP A 122 -4.85 -14.35 -3.25
CA ASP A 122 -3.86 -15.10 -4.02
C ASP A 122 -2.40 -14.68 -3.76
N SER A 123 -2.17 -13.47 -3.24
CA SER A 123 -0.83 -12.88 -3.17
C SER A 123 0.11 -13.68 -2.29
N LYS A 124 -0.35 -14.17 -1.14
CA LYS A 124 0.49 -14.97 -0.23
C LYS A 124 0.95 -16.25 -0.94
N GLU A 125 0.00 -17.08 -1.37
CA GLU A 125 0.31 -18.37 -2.00
C GLU A 125 1.13 -18.21 -3.29
N GLY A 126 0.82 -17.21 -4.11
CA GLY A 126 1.55 -16.89 -5.33
C GLY A 126 3.00 -16.51 -5.06
N LEU A 127 3.25 -15.60 -4.12
CA LEU A 127 4.61 -15.18 -3.74
C LEU A 127 5.41 -16.36 -3.16
N TYR A 128 4.79 -17.23 -2.34
CA TYR A 128 5.42 -18.46 -1.84
C TYR A 128 5.80 -19.43 -2.97
N ALA A 129 4.97 -19.56 -4.01
CA ALA A 129 5.27 -20.41 -5.14
C ALA A 129 6.44 -19.86 -5.99
N ILE A 130 6.49 -18.54 -6.18
CA ILE A 130 7.52 -17.86 -6.97
C ILE A 130 8.87 -17.86 -6.24
N LYS A 131 8.90 -17.60 -4.92
CA LYS A 131 10.13 -17.61 -4.12
C LYS A 131 10.93 -18.91 -4.23
N LYS A 132 10.25 -20.05 -4.43
CA LYS A 132 10.90 -21.36 -4.59
C LYS A 132 11.75 -21.46 -5.86
N GLN A 133 11.58 -20.54 -6.81
CA GLN A 133 12.19 -20.61 -8.14
C GLN A 133 13.03 -19.37 -8.49
N ALA A 134 12.74 -18.22 -7.89
CA ALA A 134 13.46 -16.97 -8.15
C ALA A 134 13.56 -16.12 -6.88
N ILE A 135 14.52 -15.21 -6.86
CA ILE A 135 14.59 -14.14 -5.85
C ILE A 135 13.34 -13.26 -6.02
N ILE A 136 12.65 -12.96 -4.92
CA ILE A 136 11.56 -11.99 -4.92
C ILE A 136 11.92 -10.82 -4.03
N THR A 137 11.61 -9.62 -4.49
CA THR A 137 11.77 -8.39 -3.71
C THR A 137 10.73 -7.35 -4.11
N THR A 138 10.58 -6.29 -3.34
CA THR A 138 9.71 -5.17 -3.68
C THR A 138 10.44 -4.15 -4.51
N LEU A 139 9.73 -3.61 -5.49
CA LEU A 139 10.03 -2.35 -6.12
C LEU A 139 8.86 -1.42 -5.85
N SER A 140 8.88 -0.81 -4.67
CA SER A 140 7.79 -0.01 -4.14
C SER A 140 8.27 1.37 -3.70
N ASN A 141 7.40 2.35 -3.83
CA ASN A 141 7.60 3.70 -3.29
C ASN A 141 7.36 3.77 -1.76
N GLY A 142 6.99 2.65 -1.13
CA GLY A 142 6.83 2.58 0.32
C GLY A 142 8.15 2.75 1.08
N SER A 143 8.11 3.36 2.26
CA SER A 143 9.29 3.39 3.14
C SER A 143 9.64 1.98 3.60
N VAL A 144 10.92 1.73 3.92
CA VAL A 144 11.35 0.41 4.42
C VAL A 144 10.55 0.01 5.66
N LYS A 145 10.34 0.96 6.59
CA LYS A 145 9.53 0.70 7.79
C LYS A 145 8.10 0.28 7.44
N LEU A 146 7.44 1.01 6.53
CA LEU A 146 6.09 0.68 6.08
C LEU A 146 6.02 -0.75 5.52
N LEU A 147 6.97 -1.11 4.65
CA LEU A 147 7.01 -2.43 4.03
C LEU A 147 7.28 -3.54 5.05
N VAL A 148 8.16 -3.29 6.03
CA VAL A 148 8.43 -4.22 7.14
C VAL A 148 7.20 -4.42 8.02
N ASP A 149 6.49 -3.35 8.36
CA ASP A 149 5.28 -3.42 9.18
C ASP A 149 4.20 -4.25 8.45
N MET A 150 4.00 -4.04 7.13
CA MET A 150 3.06 -4.85 6.34
C MET A 150 3.41 -6.33 6.35
N VAL A 151 4.67 -6.67 6.07
CA VAL A 151 5.14 -8.06 6.06
C VAL A 151 4.88 -8.74 7.40
N SER A 152 5.17 -8.03 8.49
CA SER A 152 4.97 -8.52 9.86
C SER A 152 3.50 -8.76 10.17
N ASN A 153 2.61 -7.86 9.75
CA ASN A 153 1.17 -7.97 9.95
C ASN A 153 0.54 -9.12 9.15
N TRP A 154 1.13 -9.47 8.01
CA TRP A 154 0.57 -10.45 7.08
C TRP A 154 1.23 -11.83 7.12
N GLN A 155 2.29 -11.99 7.90
CA GLN A 155 3.19 -13.15 7.82
C GLN A 155 3.55 -13.45 6.36
N LEU A 156 3.71 -12.39 5.56
CA LEU A 156 4.27 -12.50 4.23
C LEU A 156 5.73 -12.88 4.39
N ILE A 157 6.25 -13.55 3.38
CA ILE A 157 7.67 -13.83 3.34
C ILE A 157 8.40 -12.49 3.39
N THR A 158 9.38 -12.41 4.29
CA THR A 158 10.29 -11.29 4.40
C THR A 158 10.91 -10.94 3.04
N LEU A 159 10.81 -9.66 2.70
CA LEU A 159 11.57 -8.99 1.65
C LEU A 159 13.07 -8.85 1.98
N CYS A 160 13.48 -9.42 3.12
CA CYS A 160 14.81 -9.34 3.71
C CYS A 160 15.36 -10.72 4.14
N GLU A 161 14.81 -11.84 3.67
CA GLU A 161 15.57 -13.10 3.67
C GLU A 161 16.57 -13.10 2.49
N LEU A 162 17.52 -12.17 2.54
CA LEU A 162 18.81 -12.37 1.93
C LEU A 162 19.67 -13.06 2.98
N GLN A 163 20.16 -14.27 2.65
CA GLN A 163 21.00 -15.17 3.47
C GLN A 163 20.18 -15.90 4.55
N GLU A 164 19.96 -17.20 4.46
CA GLU A 164 20.98 -18.25 4.49
C GLU A 164 20.74 -19.36 3.46
N ALA A 165 21.72 -19.57 2.59
CA ALA A 165 22.06 -20.84 1.95
C ALA A 165 23.58 -20.98 1.96
#